data_AF-A0A0Q4BWW1-F1
#
_entry.id   AF-A0A0Q4BWW1-F1
#
_cell.length_a   1.000
_cell.length_b   1.000
_cell.length_c   1.000
_cell.angle_alpha   90.00
_cell.angle_beta   90.00
_cell.angle_gamma   90.00
#
_symmetry.space_group_name_H-M   'P 1'
#
loop_
_entity.id
_entity.type
_entity.pdbx_description
1 polymer ?
#
loop_
_entity_poly.entity_id
_entity_poly.type
_entity_poly.pdbx_seq_one_letter_code
_entity_poly.pdbx_strand_id
1 'polypeptide(L)'
;MEAKDVFTKLDLELRPDPARTVIRPFNFEYPEPYAKERPPRPRVVLERLMATDDETRNRMMAVVAGPMRERHRNADATFLRQISAVSTDICDVSQLNERDRVLLGAYFSQEYAFESAALFNPSIVLMPAEDSSDQDPELKVRQDEGDVRFLLSLRGIGEGHVSSVTFRTGTWDGKEAVSIDPVSCYSVPPRIESDNEGWVRLRCDDSEDASETVIFPVLPSQHQGVEDLRMVIFTEDDGRQFLIGTYTAFDGKSARQELLRGVNRQTFEMRALEGAMTATKGMALFPRRIDGKYVMLGRQDNENIWLLRSDDLFTWEEGEPILGPRYPWEFVQMGNCGSPTEIDEGWLVFTHGVGLVRGYCIGACLLDKADPSKVLARTASPLIFPSAEQRGGYVPNVTYTCGVLVQGRRILLPYAIGDEITGFSVGNVDDLLSAMVPA
;
A
#
# COMPACT_ATOMS: atom_id res chain seq x y z
N MET A 1 -13.69 -30.71 4.30
CA MET A 1 -14.02 -30.02 3.04
C MET A 1 -12.81 -30.06 2.11
N GLU A 2 -12.94 -30.00 0.78
CA GLU A 2 -11.76 -29.82 -0.09
C GLU A 2 -11.32 -28.36 -0.08
N ALA A 3 -10.00 -28.10 -0.05
CA ALA A 3 -9.45 -26.75 0.08
C ALA A 3 -9.94 -25.76 -0.99
N LYS A 4 -10.11 -26.24 -2.23
CA LYS A 4 -10.59 -25.44 -3.37
C LYS A 4 -12.04 -24.95 -3.22
N ASP A 5 -12.83 -25.58 -2.36
CA ASP A 5 -14.26 -25.29 -2.19
C ASP A 5 -14.51 -24.36 -0.99
N VAL A 6 -13.48 -24.06 -0.18
CA VAL A 6 -13.59 -23.22 1.03
C VAL A 6 -14.01 -21.78 0.71
N PHE A 7 -13.62 -21.28 -0.47
CA PHE A 7 -13.90 -19.91 -0.89
C PHE A 7 -14.77 -19.85 -2.13
N THR A 8 -15.82 -19.05 -2.07
CA THR A 8 -16.65 -18.69 -3.22
C THR A 8 -16.14 -17.37 -3.80
N LYS A 9 -15.77 -17.36 -5.08
CA LYS A 9 -15.34 -16.14 -5.79
C LYS A 9 -16.56 -15.26 -6.10
N LEU A 10 -16.40 -13.96 -5.91
CA LEU A 10 -17.42 -12.97 -6.25
C LEU A 10 -17.19 -12.41 -7.66
N ASP A 11 -18.26 -12.03 -8.34
CA ASP A 11 -18.22 -11.29 -9.61
C ASP A 11 -17.99 -9.79 -9.33
N LEU A 12 -16.84 -9.49 -8.73
CA LEU A 12 -16.39 -8.16 -8.36
C LEU A 12 -14.88 -8.07 -8.57
N GLU A 13 -14.45 -7.09 -9.36
CA GLU A 13 -13.05 -6.85 -9.66
C GLU A 13 -12.71 -5.35 -9.60
N LEU A 14 -11.53 -5.04 -9.08
CA LEU A 14 -10.91 -3.73 -9.21
C LEU A 14 -9.83 -3.79 -10.28
N ARG A 15 -9.93 -2.88 -11.25
CA ARG A 15 -9.04 -2.81 -12.41
C ARG A 15 -8.25 -1.49 -12.40
N PRO A 16 -7.07 -1.48 -13.03
CA PRO A 16 -6.31 -0.25 -13.28
C PRO A 16 -7.16 0.83 -13.95
N ASP A 17 -6.97 2.08 -13.55
CA ASP A 17 -7.65 3.24 -14.13
C ASP A 17 -6.61 4.29 -14.57
N PRO A 18 -6.31 4.40 -15.87
CA PRO A 18 -5.34 5.38 -16.37
C PRO A 18 -5.86 6.84 -16.28
N ALA A 19 -7.15 7.07 -16.02
CA ALA A 19 -7.68 8.41 -15.84
C ALA A 19 -7.31 9.01 -14.47
N ARG A 20 -6.94 8.16 -13.49
CA ARG A 20 -6.54 8.59 -12.15
C ARG A 20 -5.08 9.03 -12.16
N THR A 21 -4.91 10.35 -12.07
CA THR A 21 -3.62 11.01 -12.24
C THR A 21 -3.30 11.92 -11.07
N VAL A 22 -2.01 12.18 -10.85
CA VAL A 22 -1.51 13.18 -9.91
C VAL A 22 -0.53 14.11 -10.61
N ILE A 23 -0.36 15.33 -10.09
CA ILE A 23 0.69 16.25 -10.54
C ILE A 23 1.98 15.92 -9.78
N ARG A 24 3.05 15.57 -10.51
CA ARG A 24 4.39 15.28 -9.95
C ARG A 24 5.45 16.22 -10.52
N PRO A 25 6.60 16.39 -9.83
CA PRO A 25 7.73 17.10 -10.41
C PRO A 25 8.16 16.46 -11.73
N PHE A 26 8.48 17.30 -12.71
CA PHE A 26 9.06 16.90 -13.98
C PHE A 26 10.47 17.47 -14.11
N ASN A 27 11.47 16.59 -14.15
CA ASN A 27 12.85 16.99 -14.38
C ASN A 27 13.19 16.81 -15.86
N PHE A 28 13.68 17.88 -16.47
CA PHE A 28 14.05 17.92 -17.88
C PHE A 28 15.45 18.48 -18.08
N GLU A 29 16.38 18.23 -17.16
CA GLU A 29 17.78 18.59 -17.33
C GLU A 29 18.40 17.98 -18.60
N TYR A 30 19.50 18.59 -19.06
CA TYR A 30 20.28 17.97 -20.13
C TYR A 30 20.93 16.68 -19.60
N PRO A 31 20.96 15.59 -20.39
CA PRO A 31 21.82 14.46 -20.08
C PRO A 31 23.27 14.93 -19.96
N GLU A 32 24.05 14.33 -19.06
CA GLU A 32 25.40 14.79 -18.69
C GLU A 32 26.32 15.16 -19.88
N PRO A 33 26.37 14.40 -21.00
CA PRO A 33 27.20 14.75 -22.14
C PRO A 33 26.83 16.08 -22.83
N TYR A 34 25.59 16.52 -22.66
CA TYR A 34 25.03 17.74 -23.25
C TYR A 34 24.87 18.89 -22.25
N ALA A 35 25.11 18.65 -20.97
CA ALA A 35 25.00 19.66 -19.92
C ALA A 35 26.23 20.60 -19.90
N LYS A 36 27.40 20.08 -20.29
CA LYS A 36 28.65 20.86 -20.32
C LYS A 36 28.49 22.05 -21.27
N GLU A 37 28.84 23.24 -20.79
CA GLU A 37 28.82 24.52 -21.51
C GLU A 37 27.44 25.10 -21.85
N ARG A 38 26.34 24.51 -21.36
CA ARG A 38 24.98 25.04 -21.56
C ARG A 38 24.43 25.64 -20.27
N PRO A 39 23.64 26.72 -20.35
CA PRO A 39 22.79 27.08 -19.21
C PRO A 39 21.84 25.92 -18.89
N PRO A 40 21.52 25.67 -17.60
CA PRO A 40 20.57 24.65 -17.20
C PRO A 40 19.27 24.75 -18.00
N ARG A 41 18.70 23.61 -18.43
CA ARG A 41 17.48 23.62 -19.26
C ARG A 41 16.31 24.36 -18.56
N PRO A 42 16.11 24.20 -17.24
CA PRO A 42 15.19 25.01 -16.45
C PRO A 42 15.26 26.52 -16.69
N ARG A 43 16.49 27.08 -16.70
CA ARG A 43 16.71 28.51 -16.91
C ARG A 43 16.33 28.93 -18.33
N VAL A 44 16.68 28.12 -19.32
CA VAL A 44 16.33 28.38 -20.73
C VAL A 44 14.80 28.39 -20.93
N VAL A 45 14.06 27.53 -20.23
CA VAL A 45 12.59 27.53 -20.27
C VAL A 45 12.01 28.81 -19.70
N LEU A 46 12.53 29.30 -18.57
CA LEU A 46 12.12 30.60 -18.02
C LEU A 46 12.39 31.73 -19.03
N GLU A 47 13.60 31.81 -19.59
CA GLU A 47 13.96 32.87 -20.54
C GLU A 47 13.01 32.87 -21.76
N ARG A 48 12.62 31.68 -22.26
CA ARG A 48 11.63 31.54 -23.34
C ARG A 48 10.22 31.98 -22.92
N LEU A 49 9.78 31.62 -21.71
CA LEU A 49 8.49 32.06 -21.19
C LEU A 49 8.44 33.59 -21.06
N MET A 50 9.53 34.22 -20.60
CA MET A 50 9.62 35.67 -20.46
C MET A 50 9.70 36.39 -21.81
N ALA A 51 10.34 35.78 -22.82
CA ALA A 51 10.39 36.31 -24.18
C ALA A 51 9.06 36.18 -24.95
N THR A 52 8.10 35.39 -24.45
CA THR A 52 6.76 35.24 -25.03
C THR A 52 5.92 36.50 -24.76
N ASP A 53 5.05 36.92 -25.67
CA ASP A 53 4.18 38.08 -25.44
C ASP A 53 3.07 37.77 -24.42
N ASP A 54 2.51 38.83 -23.82
CA ASP A 54 1.57 38.73 -22.71
C ASP A 54 0.22 38.10 -23.12
N GLU A 55 -0.23 38.32 -24.36
CA GLU A 55 -1.45 37.72 -24.90
C GLU A 55 -1.29 36.20 -25.07
N THR A 56 -0.15 35.76 -25.58
CA THR A 56 0.18 34.34 -25.69
C THR A 56 0.28 33.68 -24.33
N ARG A 57 0.92 34.30 -23.33
CA ARG A 57 0.94 33.77 -21.96
C ARG A 57 -0.46 33.64 -21.35
N ASN A 58 -1.36 34.61 -21.58
CA ASN A 58 -2.76 34.51 -21.14
C ASN A 58 -3.49 33.32 -21.79
N ARG A 59 -3.26 33.09 -23.09
CA ARG A 59 -3.82 31.92 -23.80
C ARG A 59 -3.26 30.60 -23.28
N MET A 60 -1.95 30.53 -23.01
CA MET A 60 -1.33 29.37 -22.38
C MET A 60 -1.96 29.07 -21.02
N MET A 61 -2.21 30.11 -20.22
CA MET A 61 -2.84 29.94 -18.91
C MET A 61 -4.25 29.39 -19.04
N ALA A 62 -5.04 29.84 -20.02
CA ALA A 62 -6.37 29.27 -20.28
C ALA A 62 -6.32 27.78 -20.67
N VAL A 63 -5.31 27.37 -21.45
CA VAL A 63 -5.10 25.96 -21.86
C VAL A 63 -4.72 25.08 -20.68
N VAL A 64 -3.90 25.56 -19.75
CA VAL A 64 -3.51 24.80 -18.55
C VAL A 64 -4.65 24.79 -17.53
N ALA A 65 -5.25 25.96 -17.26
CA ALA A 65 -6.22 26.15 -16.20
C ALA A 65 -7.48 25.30 -16.35
N GLY A 66 -8.10 25.23 -17.53
CA GLY A 66 -9.37 24.50 -17.68
C GLY A 66 -9.24 23.01 -17.38
N PRO A 67 -8.52 22.25 -18.22
CA PRO A 67 -8.40 20.81 -18.07
C PRO A 67 -7.70 20.38 -16.77
N MET A 68 -6.69 21.12 -16.30
CA MET A 68 -5.98 20.75 -15.07
C MET A 68 -6.80 21.04 -13.81
N ARG A 69 -7.55 22.15 -13.75
CA ARG A 69 -8.41 22.43 -12.58
C ARG A 69 -9.63 21.53 -12.51
N GLU A 70 -10.09 21.01 -13.64
CA GLU A 70 -11.14 19.99 -13.69
C GLU A 70 -10.68 18.63 -13.16
N ARG A 71 -9.41 18.25 -13.40
CA ARG A 71 -8.88 16.94 -12.99
C ARG A 71 -8.13 16.94 -11.66
N HIS A 72 -7.56 18.08 -11.27
CA HIS A 72 -6.72 18.19 -10.08
C HIS A 72 -7.23 19.29 -9.16
N ARG A 73 -7.60 18.88 -7.94
CA ARG A 73 -7.90 19.82 -6.87
C ARG A 73 -6.65 20.67 -6.60
N ASN A 74 -6.84 21.99 -6.48
CA ASN A 74 -5.77 22.93 -6.18
C ASN A 74 -4.56 22.85 -7.17
N ALA A 75 -4.80 22.58 -8.45
CA ALA A 75 -3.77 22.47 -9.50
C ALA A 75 -2.78 23.64 -9.48
N ASP A 76 -3.29 24.87 -9.50
CA ASP A 76 -2.49 26.11 -9.47
C ASP A 76 -1.58 26.18 -8.22
N ALA A 77 -2.11 25.83 -7.04
CA ALA A 77 -1.33 25.79 -5.81
C ALA A 77 -0.22 24.73 -5.88
N THR A 78 -0.50 23.58 -6.50
CA THR A 78 0.52 22.55 -6.75
C THR A 78 1.63 23.07 -7.66
N PHE A 79 1.30 23.72 -8.77
CA PHE A 79 2.30 24.32 -9.67
C PHE A 79 3.15 25.38 -8.96
N LEU A 80 2.51 26.24 -8.15
CA LEU A 80 3.22 27.24 -7.36
C LEU A 80 4.18 26.63 -6.34
N ARG A 81 3.80 25.52 -5.69
CA ARG A 81 4.69 24.78 -4.77
C ARG A 81 5.89 24.18 -5.51
N GLN A 82 5.68 23.58 -6.67
CA GLN A 82 6.76 22.99 -7.47
C GLN A 82 7.81 24.05 -7.82
N ILE A 83 7.39 25.20 -8.33
CA ILE A 83 8.38 26.24 -8.67
C ILE A 83 9.07 26.81 -7.43
N SER A 84 8.36 26.97 -6.31
CA SER A 84 9.00 27.40 -5.05
C SER A 84 10.10 26.43 -4.61
N ALA A 85 9.91 25.12 -4.77
CA ALA A 85 10.89 24.10 -4.41
C ALA A 85 12.17 24.12 -5.28
N VAL A 86 12.10 24.57 -6.53
CA VAL A 86 13.26 24.59 -7.46
C VAL A 86 13.82 26.00 -7.67
N SER A 87 13.15 27.04 -7.14
CA SER A 87 13.50 28.44 -7.38
C SER A 87 14.91 28.83 -6.91
N THR A 88 15.43 28.23 -5.83
CA THR A 88 16.78 28.53 -5.31
C THR A 88 17.89 28.14 -6.27
N ASP A 89 17.67 27.12 -7.12
CA ASP A 89 18.72 26.51 -7.93
C ASP A 89 18.71 27.01 -9.38
N ILE A 90 17.60 27.60 -9.83
CA ILE A 90 17.41 28.03 -11.22
C ILE A 90 17.55 29.55 -11.38
N CYS A 91 16.81 30.33 -10.58
CA CYS A 91 16.70 31.79 -10.71
C CYS A 91 15.76 32.43 -9.65
N ASP A 92 15.95 33.71 -9.36
CA ASP A 92 15.00 34.48 -8.53
C ASP A 92 13.65 34.67 -9.24
N VAL A 93 12.65 33.90 -8.82
CA VAL A 93 11.26 33.97 -9.33
C VAL A 93 10.39 34.96 -8.56
N SER A 94 10.93 35.68 -7.57
CA SER A 94 10.18 36.63 -6.74
C SER A 94 9.58 37.80 -7.53
N GLN A 95 10.18 38.13 -8.67
CA GLN A 95 9.76 39.23 -9.54
C GLN A 95 8.64 38.83 -10.52
N LEU A 96 8.30 37.53 -10.61
CA LEU A 96 7.25 37.05 -11.50
C LEU A 96 5.86 37.28 -10.87
N ASN A 97 4.91 37.73 -11.68
CA ASN A 97 3.51 37.74 -11.28
C ASN A 97 2.98 36.30 -11.08
N GLU A 98 1.83 36.16 -10.43
CA GLU A 98 1.25 34.85 -10.10
C GLU A 98 0.96 33.98 -11.33
N ARG A 99 0.38 34.56 -12.39
CA ARG A 99 0.10 33.85 -13.67
C ARG A 99 1.37 33.19 -14.21
N ASP A 100 2.46 33.95 -14.28
CA ASP A 100 3.72 33.48 -14.87
C ASP A 100 4.43 32.48 -13.97
N ARG A 101 4.26 32.58 -12.63
CA ARG A 101 4.70 31.55 -11.69
C ARG A 101 3.92 30.25 -11.84
N VAL A 102 2.61 30.31 -12.07
CA VAL A 102 1.79 29.13 -12.34
C VAL A 102 2.20 28.47 -13.65
N LEU A 103 2.33 29.25 -14.74
CA LEU A 103 2.79 28.75 -16.04
C LEU A 103 4.16 28.09 -15.96
N LEU A 104 5.09 28.74 -15.26
CA LEU A 104 6.42 28.17 -15.04
C LEU A 104 6.31 26.86 -14.24
N GLY A 105 5.57 26.86 -13.13
CA GLY A 105 5.32 25.66 -12.34
C GLY A 105 4.70 24.50 -13.14
N ALA A 106 3.82 24.79 -14.09
CA ALA A 106 3.26 23.80 -14.99
C ALA A 106 4.32 23.15 -15.91
N TYR A 107 5.35 23.90 -16.37
CA TYR A 107 6.48 23.31 -17.10
C TYR A 107 7.34 22.38 -16.24
N PHE A 108 7.46 22.65 -14.93
CA PHE A 108 8.15 21.81 -13.94
C PHE A 108 7.28 20.66 -13.41
N SER A 109 6.13 20.43 -14.04
CA SER A 109 5.17 19.44 -13.60
C SER A 109 4.83 18.48 -14.74
N GLN A 110 4.48 17.26 -14.36
CA GLN A 110 3.90 16.25 -15.24
C GLN A 110 2.65 15.67 -14.59
N GLU A 111 1.69 15.30 -15.43
CA GLU A 111 0.52 14.51 -15.03
C GLU A 111 0.93 13.03 -15.08
N TYR A 112 0.75 12.33 -13.96
CA TYR A 112 1.24 10.97 -13.78
C TYR A 112 0.10 10.02 -13.40
N ALA A 113 -0.18 9.03 -14.24
CA ALA A 113 -1.22 8.03 -14.02
C ALA A 113 -0.69 6.87 -13.16
N PHE A 114 -1.01 6.89 -11.86
CA PHE A 114 -0.33 6.06 -10.84
C PHE A 114 -0.85 4.64 -10.68
N GLU A 115 -2.03 4.35 -11.23
CA GLU A 115 -2.62 3.01 -11.26
C GLU A 115 -3.03 2.66 -12.70
N SER A 116 -2.24 3.07 -13.69
CA SER A 116 -2.52 2.85 -15.11
C SER A 116 -2.16 1.44 -15.60
N ALA A 117 -1.21 0.77 -14.95
CA ALA A 117 -0.72 -0.54 -15.38
C ALA A 117 -1.27 -1.69 -14.52
N ALA A 118 -1.39 -1.50 -13.21
CA ALA A 118 -1.82 -2.55 -12.29
C ALA A 118 -2.42 -1.98 -10.99
N LEU A 119 -3.38 -2.69 -10.40
CA LEU A 119 -4.04 -2.37 -9.13
C LEU A 119 -4.31 -3.66 -8.34
N PHE A 120 -3.38 -4.02 -7.45
CA PHE A 120 -3.30 -5.36 -6.86
C PHE A 120 -2.73 -5.37 -5.43
N ASN A 121 -2.37 -6.54 -4.92
CA ASN A 121 -1.85 -6.78 -3.56
C ASN A 121 -2.68 -6.11 -2.45
N PRO A 122 -3.97 -6.47 -2.34
CA PRO A 122 -4.88 -5.85 -1.40
C PRO A 122 -4.56 -6.18 0.05
N SER A 123 -4.66 -5.20 0.95
CA SER A 123 -4.78 -5.43 2.38
C SER A 123 -6.04 -4.74 2.90
N ILE A 124 -6.75 -5.39 3.82
CA ILE A 124 -8.07 -4.96 4.25
C ILE A 124 -8.15 -4.96 5.79
N VAL A 125 -8.77 -3.92 6.34
CA VAL A 125 -9.06 -3.78 7.77
C VAL A 125 -10.47 -3.21 7.95
N LEU A 126 -11.00 -3.34 9.17
CA LEU A 126 -12.20 -2.60 9.55
C LEU A 126 -11.96 -1.09 9.39
N MET A 127 -12.97 -0.38 8.89
CA MET A 127 -12.88 1.06 8.70
C MET A 127 -12.70 1.75 10.07
N PRO A 128 -11.63 2.53 10.28
CA PRO A 128 -11.51 3.34 11.49
C PRO A 128 -12.62 4.40 11.59
N ALA A 129 -13.11 4.69 12.79
CA ALA A 129 -14.02 5.81 13.01
C ALA A 129 -13.31 7.16 12.81
N GLU A 130 -14.12 8.19 12.53
CA GLU A 130 -13.67 9.50 12.02
C GLU A 130 -12.94 10.38 13.05
N ASP A 131 -12.95 10.04 14.33
CA ASP A 131 -12.64 10.97 15.42
C ASP A 131 -11.16 11.01 15.87
N SER A 132 -10.21 10.41 15.15
CA SER A 132 -8.80 10.45 15.59
C SER A 132 -8.19 11.83 15.38
N SER A 133 -7.57 12.37 16.43
CA SER A 133 -6.94 13.70 16.38
C SER A 133 -5.47 13.59 15.95
N ASP A 134 -4.93 14.65 15.36
CA ASP A 134 -3.51 14.71 14.99
C ASP A 134 -2.53 14.53 16.18
N GLN A 135 -3.01 14.69 17.42
CA GLN A 135 -2.24 14.61 18.67
C GLN A 135 -2.36 13.25 19.38
N ASP A 136 -3.43 12.51 19.14
CA ASP A 136 -3.66 11.17 19.69
C ASP A 136 -4.20 10.27 18.56
N PRO A 137 -3.35 9.42 17.96
CA PRO A 137 -3.72 8.59 16.82
C PRO A 137 -4.58 7.38 17.21
N GLU A 138 -5.09 7.32 18.45
CA GLU A 138 -6.07 6.33 18.86
C GLU A 138 -7.28 6.32 17.91
N LEU A 139 -7.64 5.12 17.46
CA LEU A 139 -8.80 4.85 16.65
C LEU A 139 -9.91 4.28 17.51
N LYS A 140 -11.15 4.67 17.20
CA LYS A 140 -12.32 3.91 17.60
C LYS A 140 -12.72 3.03 16.42
N VAL A 141 -12.75 1.71 16.56
CA VAL A 141 -13.34 0.86 15.50
C VAL A 141 -14.86 0.84 15.67
N ARG A 142 -15.59 1.06 14.57
CA ARG A 142 -17.05 0.87 14.58
C ARG A 142 -17.37 -0.62 14.71
N GLN A 143 -18.15 -0.97 15.72
CA GLN A 143 -18.86 -2.24 15.80
C GLN A 143 -20.31 -1.99 15.38
N ASP A 144 -20.54 -1.86 14.07
CA ASP A 144 -21.89 -1.63 13.56
C ASP A 144 -22.69 -2.95 13.64
N GLU A 145 -23.91 -2.90 14.20
CA GLU A 145 -24.91 -3.97 14.04
C GLU A 145 -25.48 -3.88 12.62
N GLY A 146 -24.73 -4.37 11.63
CA GLY A 146 -25.09 -4.27 10.21
C GLY A 146 -23.95 -4.64 9.27
N ASP A 147 -23.94 -4.03 8.08
CA ASP A 147 -22.88 -4.22 7.09
C ASP A 147 -21.53 -3.71 7.62
N VAL A 148 -20.50 -4.52 7.46
CA VAL A 148 -19.12 -4.22 7.85
C VAL A 148 -18.53 -3.20 6.89
N ARG A 149 -18.16 -2.00 7.40
CA ARG A 149 -17.37 -1.04 6.64
C ARG A 149 -15.89 -1.40 6.70
N PHE A 150 -15.21 -1.34 5.57
CA PHE A 150 -13.79 -1.65 5.48
C PHE A 150 -12.98 -0.56 4.78
N LEU A 151 -11.69 -0.52 5.11
CA LEU A 151 -10.64 0.18 4.38
C LEU A 151 -9.78 -0.87 3.67
N LEU A 152 -9.58 -0.68 2.37
CA LEU A 152 -8.77 -1.53 1.51
C LEU A 152 -7.60 -0.71 0.99
N SER A 153 -6.37 -1.12 1.25
CA SER A 153 -5.18 -0.60 0.55
C SER A 153 -4.89 -1.46 -0.68
N LEU A 154 -4.41 -0.82 -1.73
CA LEU A 154 -4.03 -1.44 -3.00
C LEU A 154 -2.69 -0.89 -3.45
N ARG A 155 -1.91 -1.73 -4.10
CA ARG A 155 -0.70 -1.36 -4.82
C ARG A 155 -1.07 -0.89 -6.23
N GLY A 156 -0.86 0.39 -6.50
CA GLY A 156 -1.00 0.98 -7.83
C GLY A 156 0.34 1.06 -8.55
N ILE A 157 0.39 0.58 -9.80
CA ILE A 157 1.56 0.73 -10.68
C ILE A 157 1.22 1.69 -11.81
N GLY A 158 2.04 2.74 -11.94
CA GLY A 158 1.93 3.73 -13.00
C GLY A 158 3.03 3.64 -14.05
N GLU A 159 3.16 4.70 -14.85
CA GLU A 159 4.23 4.84 -15.83
C GLU A 159 5.63 4.67 -15.19
N GLY A 160 6.54 4.00 -15.88
CA GLY A 160 7.89 3.75 -15.36
C GLY A 160 7.94 2.74 -14.20
N HIS A 161 6.84 2.04 -13.93
CA HIS A 161 6.71 0.96 -12.93
C HIS A 161 6.90 1.41 -11.48
N VAL A 162 6.65 2.68 -11.17
CA VAL A 162 6.74 3.16 -9.79
C VAL A 162 5.53 2.68 -9.00
N SER A 163 5.79 1.98 -7.89
CA SER A 163 4.77 1.48 -6.97
C SER A 163 4.27 2.56 -6.02
N SER A 164 2.95 2.64 -5.86
CA SER A 164 2.25 3.53 -4.94
C SER A 164 1.21 2.75 -4.13
N VAL A 165 0.77 3.32 -3.00
CA VAL A 165 -0.37 2.81 -2.23
C VAL A 165 -1.55 3.76 -2.41
N THR A 166 -2.69 3.20 -2.80
CA THR A 166 -3.98 3.90 -2.88
C THR A 166 -5.02 3.14 -2.07
N PHE A 167 -6.14 3.79 -1.75
CA PHE A 167 -7.16 3.20 -0.90
C PHE A 167 -8.52 3.10 -1.60
N ARG A 168 -9.34 2.17 -1.13
CA ARG A 168 -10.76 2.05 -1.43
C ARG A 168 -11.51 1.80 -0.12
N THR A 169 -12.76 2.22 -0.07
CA THR A 169 -13.67 1.89 1.03
C THR A 169 -14.87 1.14 0.48
N GLY A 170 -15.59 0.47 1.37
CA GLY A 170 -16.77 -0.29 0.97
C GLY A 170 -17.53 -0.88 2.14
N THR A 171 -18.62 -1.58 1.82
CA THR A 171 -19.42 -2.38 2.75
C THR A 171 -19.36 -3.86 2.40
N TRP A 172 -19.50 -4.70 3.41
CA TRP A 172 -19.71 -6.13 3.27
C TRP A 172 -20.78 -6.61 4.26
N ASP A 173 -21.78 -7.35 3.79
CA ASP A 173 -22.90 -7.85 4.59
C ASP A 173 -22.53 -9.02 5.54
N GLY A 174 -21.25 -9.42 5.59
CA GLY A 174 -20.79 -10.60 6.32
C GLY A 174 -21.14 -11.93 5.62
N LYS A 175 -21.62 -11.89 4.37
CA LYS A 175 -21.95 -13.07 3.56
C LYS A 175 -21.35 -12.93 2.17
N GLU A 176 -22.13 -12.58 1.16
CA GLU A 176 -21.73 -12.58 -0.24
C GLU A 176 -21.78 -11.18 -0.88
N ALA A 177 -22.49 -10.23 -0.26
CA ALA A 177 -22.66 -8.90 -0.84
C ALA A 177 -21.51 -8.00 -0.40
N VAL A 178 -20.63 -7.66 -1.35
CA VAL A 178 -19.56 -6.67 -1.19
C VAL A 178 -19.82 -5.51 -2.15
N SER A 179 -19.78 -4.29 -1.63
CA SER A 179 -19.89 -3.06 -2.42
C SER A 179 -18.65 -2.20 -2.20
N ILE A 180 -18.07 -1.71 -3.29
CA ILE A 180 -16.97 -0.74 -3.27
C ILE A 180 -17.58 0.65 -3.47
N ASP A 181 -17.19 1.61 -2.63
CA ASP A 181 -17.65 2.98 -2.76
C ASP A 181 -17.13 3.60 -4.07
N PRO A 182 -17.86 4.56 -4.68
CA PRO A 182 -17.38 5.28 -5.85
C PRO A 182 -16.03 5.95 -5.59
N VAL A 183 -15.11 5.77 -6.53
CA VAL A 183 -13.78 6.38 -6.48
C VAL A 183 -13.88 7.86 -6.83
N SER A 184 -13.17 8.72 -6.10
CA SER A 184 -13.09 10.15 -6.44
C SER A 184 -12.37 10.35 -7.78
N CYS A 185 -12.81 11.34 -8.55
CA CYS A 185 -12.12 11.77 -9.77
C CYS A 185 -10.82 12.53 -9.49
N TYR A 186 -10.58 12.92 -8.23
CA TYR A 186 -9.36 13.60 -7.81
C TYR A 186 -8.36 12.62 -7.21
N SER A 187 -7.09 13.02 -7.19
CA SER A 187 -6.05 12.30 -6.47
C SER A 187 -5.03 13.29 -5.92
N VAL A 188 -4.61 13.05 -4.68
CA VAL A 188 -3.81 13.94 -3.86
C VAL A 188 -2.58 13.18 -3.39
N PRO A 189 -1.37 13.54 -3.88
CA PRO A 189 -0.14 13.03 -3.30
C PRO A 189 0.09 13.67 -1.93
N PRO A 190 0.69 12.95 -0.97
CA PRO A 190 0.97 13.50 0.35
C PRO A 190 1.99 14.63 0.27
N ARG A 191 1.78 15.63 1.12
CA ARG A 191 2.79 16.63 1.49
C ARG A 191 3.68 16.04 2.57
N ILE A 192 4.98 16.13 2.37
CA ILE A 192 5.97 15.65 3.32
C ILE A 192 6.23 16.76 4.35
N GLU A 193 5.87 16.51 5.61
CA GLU A 193 6.31 17.32 6.75
C GLU A 193 7.53 16.64 7.40
N SER A 194 8.44 17.48 7.90
CA SER A 194 9.80 17.17 8.35
C SER A 194 9.98 15.87 9.15
N ASP A 195 11.19 15.34 9.08
CA ASP A 195 11.70 14.27 9.94
C ASP A 195 11.78 14.73 11.41
N ASN A 196 10.98 14.12 12.28
CA ASN A 196 11.21 14.20 13.73
C ASN A 196 11.47 12.79 14.26
N GLU A 197 12.62 12.63 14.92
CA GLU A 197 13.09 11.38 15.52
C GLU A 197 13.22 10.17 14.58
N GLY A 198 13.13 10.32 13.24
CA GLY A 198 13.10 9.23 12.27
C GLY A 198 11.71 8.91 11.70
N TRP A 199 10.70 9.74 11.98
CA TRP A 199 9.37 9.66 11.36
C TRP A 199 9.24 10.68 10.24
N VAL A 200 8.75 10.24 9.09
CA VAL A 200 8.30 11.14 8.01
C VAL A 200 6.79 11.23 8.04
N ARG A 201 6.28 12.45 8.28
CA ARG A 201 4.84 12.71 8.32
C ARG A 201 4.34 13.08 6.92
N LEU A 202 3.27 12.42 6.51
CA LEU A 202 2.60 12.56 5.23
C LEU A 202 1.22 13.16 5.44
N ARG A 203 0.97 14.33 4.86
CA ARG A 203 -0.31 15.03 4.96
C ARG A 203 -1.01 15.15 3.63
N CYS A 204 -2.22 14.64 3.59
CA CYS A 204 -3.11 14.72 2.45
C CYS A 204 -4.25 15.70 2.79
N ASP A 205 -3.92 16.90 3.25
CA ASP A 205 -4.92 17.89 3.72
C ASP A 205 -5.92 18.29 2.62
N ASP A 206 -5.53 18.12 1.34
CA ASP A 206 -6.39 18.37 0.17
C ASP A 206 -7.32 17.19 -0.16
N SER A 207 -7.20 16.05 0.56
CA SER A 207 -7.97 14.82 0.33
C SER A 207 -9.29 14.85 1.10
N GLU A 208 -10.42 14.75 0.41
CA GLU A 208 -11.76 14.70 1.03
C GLU A 208 -12.28 13.27 1.20
N ASP A 209 -11.66 12.30 0.54
CA ASP A 209 -12.04 10.90 0.54
C ASP A 209 -10.80 9.99 0.56
N ALA A 210 -10.89 8.82 1.19
CA ALA A 210 -9.76 7.91 1.31
C ALA A 210 -9.19 7.52 -0.06
N SER A 211 -10.04 7.41 -1.09
CA SER A 211 -9.60 7.07 -2.44
C SER A 211 -8.76 8.16 -3.10
N GLU A 212 -8.90 9.43 -2.71
CA GLU A 212 -8.07 10.52 -3.23
C GLU A 212 -6.61 10.40 -2.79
N THR A 213 -6.35 9.80 -1.63
CA THR A 213 -4.98 9.68 -1.09
C THR A 213 -4.14 8.66 -1.86
N VAL A 214 -2.96 9.10 -2.31
CA VAL A 214 -1.98 8.24 -3.01
C VAL A 214 -0.60 8.38 -2.38
N ILE A 215 -0.13 7.36 -1.66
CA ILE A 215 1.17 7.36 -1.00
C ILE A 215 2.24 6.88 -2.00
N PHE A 216 3.12 7.79 -2.39
CA PHE A 216 4.30 7.50 -3.20
C PHE A 216 5.52 7.21 -2.32
N PRO A 217 6.60 6.64 -2.91
CA PRO A 217 7.93 6.71 -2.35
C PRO A 217 8.33 8.13 -1.96
N VAL A 218 8.67 8.31 -0.70
CA VAL A 218 9.12 9.58 -0.10
C VAL A 218 10.51 9.46 0.55
N LEU A 219 10.90 8.25 0.99
CA LEU A 219 12.23 8.00 1.56
C LEU A 219 13.24 7.59 0.47
N PRO A 220 14.55 7.89 0.62
CA PRO A 220 15.57 7.40 -0.30
C PRO A 220 15.56 5.88 -0.49
N SER A 221 15.24 5.12 0.57
CA SER A 221 15.09 3.66 0.57
C SER A 221 13.94 3.14 -0.29
N GLN A 222 13.02 4.01 -0.69
CA GLN A 222 11.79 3.66 -1.40
C GLN A 222 11.88 3.98 -2.89
N HIS A 223 13.05 4.38 -3.43
CA HIS A 223 13.16 4.97 -4.79
C HIS A 223 12.43 4.18 -5.89
N GLN A 224 12.28 2.85 -5.79
CA GLN A 224 11.52 2.03 -6.74
C GLN A 224 10.11 1.62 -6.27
N GLY A 225 9.74 1.84 -5.01
CA GLY A 225 8.37 1.60 -4.56
C GLY A 225 8.15 1.47 -3.06
N VAL A 226 6.90 1.75 -2.68
CA VAL A 226 6.24 1.25 -1.47
C VAL A 226 5.45 0.01 -1.92
N GLU A 227 5.84 -1.18 -1.45
CA GLU A 227 5.27 -2.46 -1.91
C GLU A 227 4.54 -3.20 -0.78
N ASP A 228 3.41 -3.82 -1.13
CA ASP A 228 2.74 -4.86 -0.35
C ASP A 228 2.44 -4.45 1.10
N LEU A 229 1.71 -3.33 1.26
CA LEU A 229 1.29 -2.81 2.57
C LEU A 229 0.35 -3.81 3.26
N ARG A 230 0.72 -4.26 4.45
CA ARG A 230 -0.04 -5.17 5.31
C ARG A 230 -0.56 -4.39 6.51
N MET A 231 -1.84 -4.04 6.46
CA MET A 231 -2.51 -3.26 7.50
C MET A 231 -3.06 -4.15 8.61
N VAL A 232 -3.06 -3.62 9.83
CA VAL A 232 -3.70 -4.22 11.00
C VAL A 232 -4.24 -3.12 11.90
N ILE A 233 -5.37 -3.39 12.56
CA ILE A 233 -5.78 -2.62 13.73
C ILE A 233 -5.08 -3.25 14.94
N PHE A 234 -4.04 -2.58 15.43
CA PHE A 234 -3.29 -3.01 16.59
C PHE A 234 -3.96 -2.49 17.86
N THR A 235 -4.21 -3.36 18.84
CA THR A 235 -4.81 -3.01 20.14
C THR A 235 -3.73 -3.13 21.23
N GLU A 236 -3.47 -2.04 21.93
CA GLU A 236 -2.60 -2.01 23.11
C GLU A 236 -3.29 -2.60 24.35
N ASP A 237 -2.50 -2.91 25.38
CA ASP A 237 -3.00 -3.53 26.62
C ASP A 237 -4.01 -2.65 27.39
N ASP A 238 -3.97 -1.32 27.17
CA ASP A 238 -4.92 -0.36 27.72
C ASP A 238 -6.21 -0.20 26.89
N GLY A 239 -6.33 -0.96 25.79
CA GLY A 239 -7.49 -0.97 24.90
C GLY A 239 -7.43 0.03 23.75
N ARG A 240 -6.42 0.92 23.70
CA ARG A 240 -6.28 1.87 22.59
C ARG A 240 -5.94 1.14 21.29
N GLN A 241 -6.52 1.59 20.19
CA GLN A 241 -6.36 0.96 18.89
C GLN A 241 -5.63 1.87 17.90
N PHE A 242 -4.81 1.30 17.02
CA PHE A 242 -4.02 2.04 16.03
C PHE A 242 -4.03 1.34 14.69
N LEU A 243 -4.10 2.09 13.58
CA LEU A 243 -3.89 1.55 12.24
C LEU A 243 -2.39 1.50 11.98
N ILE A 244 -1.86 0.28 11.90
CA ILE A 244 -0.45 0.04 11.65
C ILE A 244 -0.32 -0.78 10.37
N GLY A 245 0.61 -0.38 9.52
CA GLY A 245 0.96 -1.05 8.29
C GLY A 245 2.42 -1.42 8.27
N THR A 246 2.74 -2.62 7.79
CA THR A 246 4.11 -3.02 7.45
C THR A 246 4.23 -3.14 5.94
N TYR A 247 5.30 -2.65 5.36
CA TYR A 247 5.50 -2.70 3.91
C TYR A 247 6.96 -2.86 3.55
N THR A 248 7.20 -3.24 2.29
CA THR A 248 8.54 -3.34 1.75
C THR A 248 8.90 -2.05 1.04
N ALA A 249 9.97 -1.39 1.50
CA ALA A 249 10.63 -0.34 0.75
C ALA A 249 11.72 -0.95 -0.13
N PHE A 250 11.73 -0.60 -1.41
CA PHE A 250 12.70 -1.08 -2.39
C PHE A 250 13.40 0.08 -3.08
N ASP A 251 14.73 0.08 -3.06
CA ASP A 251 15.56 1.12 -3.71
C ASP A 251 16.06 0.71 -5.11
N GLY A 252 15.71 -0.49 -5.57
CA GLY A 252 16.21 -1.09 -6.82
C GLY A 252 17.32 -2.12 -6.64
N LYS A 253 17.90 -2.22 -5.43
CA LYS A 253 18.96 -3.19 -5.09
C LYS A 253 18.64 -3.95 -3.81
N SER A 254 18.20 -3.24 -2.78
CA SER A 254 17.95 -3.75 -1.45
C SER A 254 16.49 -3.57 -1.08
N ALA A 255 15.94 -4.56 -0.38
CA ALA A 255 14.62 -4.49 0.22
C ALA A 255 14.77 -4.34 1.73
N ARG A 256 13.93 -3.51 2.33
CA ARG A 256 13.82 -3.40 3.78
C ARG A 256 12.37 -3.25 4.22
N GLN A 257 12.09 -3.66 5.44
CA GLN A 257 10.79 -3.48 6.06
C GLN A 257 10.67 -2.10 6.70
N GLU A 258 9.52 -1.49 6.52
CA GLU A 258 9.17 -0.19 7.06
C GLU A 258 7.76 -0.22 7.63
N LEU A 259 7.49 0.76 8.49
CA LEU A 259 6.24 0.92 9.20
C LEU A 259 5.48 2.13 8.64
N LEU A 260 4.17 1.99 8.52
CA LEU A 260 3.21 3.05 8.28
C LEU A 260 2.26 3.10 9.48
N ARG A 261 2.01 4.30 10.02
CA ARG A 261 1.01 4.54 11.06
C ARG A 261 -0.04 5.49 10.49
N GLY A 262 -1.31 5.07 10.51
CA GLY A 262 -2.43 5.96 10.23
C GLY A 262 -2.69 6.84 11.44
N VAL A 263 -2.54 8.16 11.29
CA VAL A 263 -2.89 9.13 12.34
C VAL A 263 -4.37 9.49 12.24
N ASN A 264 -4.83 9.74 11.01
CA ASN A 264 -6.24 9.92 10.65
C ASN A 264 -6.41 9.61 9.15
N ARG A 265 -7.56 9.98 8.54
CA ARG A 265 -7.83 9.72 7.12
C ARG A 265 -6.91 10.46 6.13
N GLN A 266 -6.33 11.57 6.56
CA GLN A 266 -5.52 12.46 5.74
C GLN A 266 -4.03 12.40 6.12
N THR A 267 -3.72 11.99 7.34
CA THR A 267 -2.36 12.01 7.90
C THR A 267 -1.85 10.60 8.17
N PHE A 268 -0.66 10.32 7.63
CA PHE A 268 0.08 9.09 7.83
C PHE A 268 1.50 9.41 8.28
N GLU A 269 2.13 8.48 8.98
CA GLU A 269 3.53 8.59 9.36
C GLU A 269 4.28 7.33 8.91
N MET A 270 5.48 7.50 8.39
CA MET A 270 6.32 6.42 7.89
C MET A 270 7.66 6.42 8.60
N ARG A 271 8.19 5.22 8.89
CA ARG A 271 9.50 5.05 9.52
C ARG A 271 10.17 3.75 9.08
N ALA A 272 11.50 3.78 8.99
CA ALA A 272 12.33 2.59 8.83
C ALA A 272 12.25 1.68 10.07
N LEU A 273 12.13 0.37 9.88
CA LEU A 273 12.39 -0.57 10.96
C LEU A 273 13.91 -0.84 11.08
N GLU A 274 14.37 -1.05 12.31
CA GLU A 274 15.77 -1.29 12.67
C GLU A 274 15.99 -2.73 13.14
N GLY A 275 17.25 -3.16 13.21
CA GLY A 275 17.65 -4.48 13.69
C GLY A 275 17.89 -5.52 12.59
N ALA A 276 18.51 -6.64 12.97
CA ALA A 276 18.98 -7.66 12.04
C ALA A 276 17.88 -8.34 11.19
N MET A 277 16.62 -8.30 11.63
CA MET A 277 15.52 -9.02 10.98
C MET A 277 14.76 -8.23 9.90
N THR A 278 15.13 -6.95 9.67
CA THR A 278 14.33 -6.02 8.84
C THR A 278 14.77 -5.92 7.38
N ALA A 279 15.96 -6.43 7.02
CA ALA A 279 16.49 -6.44 5.66
C ALA A 279 15.87 -7.56 4.80
N THR A 280 14.53 -7.67 4.80
CA THR A 280 13.77 -8.68 4.07
C THR A 280 12.44 -8.11 3.54
N LYS A 281 11.56 -8.99 3.04
CA LYS A 281 10.19 -8.73 2.60
C LYS A 281 9.18 -9.43 3.50
N GLY A 282 7.99 -8.84 3.62
CA GLY A 282 6.80 -9.54 4.08
C GLY A 282 6.64 -9.69 5.59
N MET A 283 7.18 -8.77 6.39
CA MET A 283 6.86 -8.75 7.83
C MET A 283 5.37 -8.40 8.03
N ALA A 284 4.71 -9.00 9.02
CA ALA A 284 3.34 -8.66 9.39
C ALA A 284 3.13 -8.73 10.90
N LEU A 285 2.57 -7.67 11.45
CA LEU A 285 2.35 -7.47 12.89
C LEU A 285 1.12 -8.24 13.38
N PHE A 286 1.23 -8.93 14.51
CA PHE A 286 0.08 -9.45 15.23
C PHE A 286 -0.79 -8.30 15.78
N PRO A 287 -2.12 -8.45 15.87
CA PRO A 287 -3.02 -7.35 16.20
C PRO A 287 -2.97 -6.90 17.68
N ARG A 288 -2.12 -7.51 18.50
CA ARG A 288 -1.84 -7.12 19.88
C ARG A 288 -0.54 -7.75 20.36
N ARG A 289 -0.07 -7.34 21.54
CA ARG A 289 1.06 -7.99 22.22
C ARG A 289 0.72 -9.42 22.62
N ILE A 290 1.76 -10.25 22.71
CA ILE A 290 1.70 -11.63 23.24
C ILE A 290 2.81 -11.73 24.28
N ASP A 291 2.44 -12.08 25.51
CA ASP A 291 3.33 -12.09 26.67
C ASP A 291 4.12 -10.78 26.85
N GLY A 292 3.43 -9.65 26.65
CA GLY A 292 3.98 -8.30 26.81
C GLY A 292 4.89 -7.82 25.66
N LYS A 293 5.14 -8.66 24.65
CA LYS A 293 6.01 -8.35 23.51
C LYS A 293 5.22 -8.05 22.23
N TYR A 294 5.78 -7.20 21.38
CA TYR A 294 5.35 -7.10 19.99
C TYR A 294 5.79 -8.36 19.24
N VAL A 295 4.93 -8.85 18.35
CA VAL A 295 5.19 -10.08 17.59
C VAL A 295 4.90 -9.82 16.11
N MET A 296 5.81 -10.28 15.25
CA MET A 296 5.63 -10.25 13.79
C MET A 296 5.88 -11.64 13.20
N LEU A 297 5.18 -11.95 12.11
CA LEU A 297 5.63 -12.98 11.18
C LEU A 297 6.53 -12.36 10.12
N GLY A 298 7.46 -13.13 9.57
CA GLY A 298 8.32 -12.70 8.47
C GLY A 298 8.88 -13.88 7.67
N ARG A 299 9.82 -13.59 6.75
CA ARG A 299 10.52 -14.59 5.92
C ARG A 299 12.01 -14.24 5.79
N GLN A 300 12.76 -14.45 6.86
CA GLN A 300 14.14 -13.95 7.00
C GLN A 300 15.17 -14.73 6.16
N ASP A 301 14.89 -16.01 5.87
CA ASP A 301 15.74 -16.89 5.05
C ASP A 301 15.26 -17.01 3.58
N ASN A 302 14.27 -16.20 3.19
CA ASN A 302 13.58 -16.25 1.90
C ASN A 302 12.78 -17.54 1.60
N GLU A 303 12.61 -18.44 2.56
CA GLU A 303 11.96 -19.74 2.34
C GLU A 303 10.85 -20.05 3.37
N ASN A 304 11.14 -19.85 4.65
CA ASN A 304 10.29 -20.28 5.77
C ASN A 304 9.56 -19.09 6.39
N ILE A 305 8.44 -19.35 7.07
CA ILE A 305 7.80 -18.37 7.94
C ILE A 305 8.53 -18.37 9.28
N TRP A 306 8.94 -17.17 9.69
CA TRP A 306 9.60 -16.91 10.96
C TRP A 306 8.68 -16.17 11.91
N LEU A 307 8.90 -16.38 13.20
CA LEU A 307 8.27 -15.67 14.29
C LEU A 307 9.29 -14.76 14.96
N LEU A 308 8.99 -13.47 14.98
CA LEU A 308 9.86 -12.42 15.50
C LEU A 308 9.22 -11.85 16.76
N ARG A 309 10.05 -11.49 17.74
CA ARG A 309 9.59 -10.85 18.99
C ARG A 309 10.44 -9.64 19.28
N SER A 310 9.81 -8.59 19.77
CA SER A 310 10.50 -7.38 20.22
C SER A 310 9.82 -6.73 21.43
N ASP A 311 10.61 -6.01 22.21
CA ASP A 311 10.13 -5.20 23.33
C ASP A 311 9.58 -3.83 22.87
N ASP A 312 9.91 -3.41 21.64
CA ASP A 312 9.38 -2.22 20.98
C ASP A 312 8.93 -2.52 19.54
N LEU A 313 8.21 -1.58 18.92
CA LEU A 313 7.63 -1.78 17.59
C LEU A 313 8.63 -1.59 16.44
N PHE A 314 9.78 -0.98 16.72
CA PHE A 314 10.68 -0.40 15.72
C PHE A 314 11.94 -1.23 15.49
N THR A 315 12.44 -1.92 16.52
CA THR A 315 13.71 -2.66 16.49
C THR A 315 13.45 -4.17 16.54
N TRP A 316 13.94 -4.92 15.55
CA TRP A 316 13.70 -6.36 15.42
C TRP A 316 15.02 -7.11 15.22
N GLU A 317 15.58 -7.68 16.30
CA GLU A 317 16.91 -8.30 16.28
C GLU A 317 16.89 -9.82 16.13
N GLU A 318 15.87 -10.49 16.66
CA GLU A 318 15.85 -11.95 16.78
C GLU A 318 14.54 -12.55 16.27
N GLY A 319 14.62 -13.81 15.84
CA GLY A 319 13.49 -14.59 15.37
C GLY A 319 13.85 -16.05 15.16
N GLU A 320 12.83 -16.88 14.97
CA GLU A 320 12.99 -18.32 14.74
C GLU A 320 12.06 -18.80 13.62
N PRO A 321 12.49 -19.75 12.77
CA PRO A 321 11.60 -20.38 11.79
C PRO A 321 10.57 -21.25 12.50
N ILE A 322 9.28 -21.10 12.15
CA ILE A 322 8.16 -21.85 12.75
C ILE A 322 7.42 -22.73 11.75
N LEU A 323 7.49 -22.40 10.44
CA LEU A 323 6.79 -23.16 9.41
C LEU A 323 7.56 -23.13 8.09
N GLY A 324 7.84 -24.31 7.53
CA GLY A 324 8.53 -24.45 6.25
C GLY A 324 7.73 -25.21 5.19
N PRO A 325 8.20 -25.20 3.93
CA PRO A 325 7.60 -25.96 2.83
C PRO A 325 7.46 -27.45 3.12
N ARG A 326 6.27 -28.01 2.88
CA ARG A 326 5.93 -29.43 3.04
C ARG A 326 5.20 -30.01 1.82
N TYR A 327 4.45 -29.18 1.10
CA TYR A 327 3.62 -29.60 -0.03
C TYR A 327 4.12 -29.04 -1.39
N PRO A 328 3.78 -29.68 -2.53
CA PRO A 328 4.33 -29.27 -3.83
C PRO A 328 4.06 -27.82 -4.26
N TRP A 329 2.98 -27.21 -3.76
CA TRP A 329 2.60 -25.83 -4.10
C TRP A 329 3.41 -24.76 -3.35
N GLU A 330 4.32 -25.17 -2.45
CA GLU A 330 5.12 -24.28 -1.60
C GLU A 330 6.62 -24.65 -1.59
N PHE A 331 7.05 -25.65 -2.36
CA PHE A 331 8.43 -26.16 -2.36
C PHE A 331 9.52 -25.15 -2.71
N VAL A 332 9.21 -24.03 -3.37
CA VAL A 332 10.21 -22.98 -3.64
C VAL A 332 10.37 -22.06 -2.43
N GLN A 333 9.26 -21.65 -1.83
CA GLN A 333 9.20 -20.79 -0.65
C GLN A 333 7.76 -20.66 -0.18
N MET A 334 7.59 -20.25 1.08
CA MET A 334 6.33 -19.79 1.63
C MET A 334 6.50 -18.47 2.41
N GLY A 335 5.40 -17.80 2.69
CA GLY A 335 5.38 -16.61 3.55
C GLY A 335 3.97 -16.30 4.02
N ASN A 336 3.83 -15.44 5.02
CA ASN A 336 2.55 -14.88 5.42
C ASN A 336 2.03 -13.92 4.35
N CYS A 337 0.71 -13.86 4.20
CA CYS A 337 0.05 -12.90 3.32
C CYS A 337 -0.06 -11.54 4.02
N GLY A 338 -0.64 -11.51 5.21
CA GLY A 338 -0.81 -10.31 6.02
C GLY A 338 -0.75 -10.62 7.51
N SER A 339 -1.33 -9.74 8.32
CA SER A 339 -1.38 -9.90 9.77
C SER A 339 -2.21 -11.11 10.20
N PRO A 340 -1.75 -11.90 11.19
CA PRO A 340 -2.54 -12.96 11.80
C PRO A 340 -3.87 -12.44 12.35
N THR A 341 -4.93 -13.22 12.20
CA THR A 341 -6.26 -12.90 12.76
C THR A 341 -6.51 -13.75 14.00
N GLU A 342 -6.86 -13.12 15.11
CA GLU A 342 -7.27 -13.83 16.32
C GLU A 342 -8.64 -14.48 16.13
N ILE A 343 -8.73 -15.79 16.35
CA ILE A 343 -9.99 -16.53 16.42
C ILE A 343 -10.05 -17.32 17.73
N ASP A 344 -11.14 -18.04 17.98
CA ASP A 344 -11.30 -18.84 19.21
C ASP A 344 -10.28 -19.98 19.27
N GLU A 345 -9.96 -20.60 18.13
CA GLU A 345 -9.08 -21.75 18.02
C GLU A 345 -7.58 -21.41 18.02
N GLY A 346 -7.21 -20.15 17.80
CA GLY A 346 -5.80 -19.77 17.64
C GLY A 346 -5.60 -18.49 16.83
N TRP A 347 -4.40 -18.36 16.26
CA TRP A 347 -4.08 -17.32 15.29
C TRP A 347 -4.22 -17.89 13.88
N LEU A 348 -5.24 -17.44 13.15
CA LEU A 348 -5.42 -17.79 11.75
C LEU A 348 -4.47 -16.95 10.88
N VAL A 349 -3.63 -17.63 10.11
CA VAL A 349 -2.64 -17.00 9.24
C VAL A 349 -2.88 -17.44 7.80
N PHE A 350 -3.21 -16.49 6.93
CA PHE A 350 -3.18 -16.74 5.50
C PHE A 350 -1.74 -16.72 5.01
N THR A 351 -1.38 -17.69 4.19
CA THR A 351 -0.03 -17.88 3.66
C THR A 351 -0.04 -17.86 2.15
N HIS A 352 1.08 -17.49 1.55
CA HIS A 352 1.34 -17.75 0.14
C HIS A 352 2.41 -18.84 0.02
N GLY A 353 2.31 -19.66 -1.02
CA GLY A 353 3.29 -20.68 -1.39
C GLY A 353 3.64 -20.56 -2.87
N VAL A 354 4.90 -20.86 -3.20
CA VAL A 354 5.41 -20.84 -4.57
C VAL A 354 5.71 -22.26 -5.02
N GLY A 355 4.97 -22.70 -6.03
CA GLY A 355 5.07 -24.04 -6.61
C GLY A 355 5.65 -24.06 -8.02
N LEU A 356 5.24 -25.08 -8.78
CA LEU A 356 5.67 -25.31 -10.16
C LEU A 356 5.44 -24.09 -11.05
N VAL A 357 6.42 -23.80 -11.91
CA VAL A 357 6.36 -22.69 -12.89
C VAL A 357 6.08 -21.33 -12.21
N ARG A 358 6.62 -21.12 -11.01
CA ARG A 358 6.41 -19.91 -10.21
C ARG A 358 4.93 -19.64 -9.92
N GLY A 359 4.12 -20.70 -9.77
CA GLY A 359 2.72 -20.56 -9.41
C GLY A 359 2.57 -20.09 -7.95
N TYR A 360 2.13 -18.85 -7.75
CA TYR A 360 1.80 -18.33 -6.41
C TYR A 360 0.36 -18.68 -6.07
N CYS A 361 0.19 -19.41 -4.97
CA CYS A 361 -1.11 -19.79 -4.44
C CYS A 361 -1.28 -19.30 -3.00
N ILE A 362 -2.52 -19.18 -2.55
CA ILE A 362 -2.87 -18.82 -1.17
C ILE A 362 -3.30 -20.07 -0.42
N GLY A 363 -2.74 -20.28 0.77
CA GLY A 363 -3.16 -21.28 1.75
C GLY A 363 -3.36 -20.64 3.13
N ALA A 364 -3.41 -21.47 4.17
CA ALA A 364 -3.49 -20.97 5.54
C ALA A 364 -2.89 -21.96 6.54
N CYS A 365 -2.52 -21.45 7.72
CA CYS A 365 -2.20 -22.23 8.90
C CYS A 365 -2.86 -21.64 10.15
N LEU A 366 -2.92 -22.45 11.20
CA LEU A 366 -3.39 -22.09 12.52
C LEU A 366 -2.23 -22.21 13.51
N LEU A 367 -1.91 -21.13 14.22
CA LEU A 367 -0.92 -21.13 15.31
C LEU A 367 -1.63 -21.16 16.66
N ASP A 368 -0.97 -21.71 17.68
CA ASP A 368 -1.50 -21.72 19.05
C ASP A 368 -1.68 -20.30 19.60
N LYS A 369 -2.80 -20.07 20.28
CA LYS A 369 -3.20 -18.73 20.75
C LYS A 369 -2.24 -18.14 21.78
N ALA A 370 -1.74 -18.98 22.69
CA ALA A 370 -0.84 -18.58 23.75
C ALA A 370 0.62 -18.61 23.27
N ASP A 371 0.98 -19.61 22.49
CA ASP A 371 2.35 -19.80 21.99
C ASP A 371 2.38 -19.89 20.46
N PRO A 372 2.45 -18.74 19.76
CA PRO A 372 2.42 -18.71 18.30
C PRO A 372 3.63 -19.39 17.62
N SER A 373 4.62 -19.89 18.37
CA SER A 373 5.68 -20.75 17.82
C SER A 373 5.16 -22.14 17.44
N LYS A 374 4.01 -22.56 17.98
CA LYS A 374 3.40 -23.86 17.71
C LYS A 374 2.40 -23.77 16.57
N VAL A 375 2.72 -24.40 15.45
CA VAL A 375 1.78 -24.58 14.34
C VAL A 375 0.86 -25.77 14.66
N LEU A 376 -0.44 -25.51 14.77
CA LEU A 376 -1.45 -26.52 15.10
C LEU A 376 -1.92 -27.27 13.86
N ALA A 377 -2.20 -26.54 12.78
CA ALA A 377 -2.74 -27.09 11.55
C ALA A 377 -2.36 -26.24 10.34
N ARG A 378 -2.40 -26.82 9.13
CA ARG A 378 -2.16 -26.12 7.85
C ARG A 378 -2.95 -26.74 6.71
N THR A 379 -3.21 -25.98 5.65
CA THR A 379 -3.81 -26.50 4.42
C THR A 379 -2.82 -27.35 3.63
N ALA A 380 -3.18 -28.59 3.28
CA ALA A 380 -2.35 -29.47 2.45
C ALA A 380 -2.39 -29.13 0.95
N SER A 381 -3.39 -28.36 0.52
CA SER A 381 -3.60 -27.90 -0.85
C SER A 381 -3.97 -26.41 -0.83
N PRO A 382 -3.72 -25.66 -1.91
CA PRO A 382 -4.03 -24.25 -1.95
C PRO A 382 -5.54 -24.00 -1.84
N LEU A 383 -5.90 -22.93 -1.15
CA LEU A 383 -7.26 -22.40 -1.03
C LEU A 383 -7.65 -21.62 -2.28
N ILE A 384 -6.78 -20.71 -2.71
CA ILE A 384 -6.89 -19.96 -3.95
C ILE A 384 -5.66 -20.25 -4.80
N PHE A 385 -5.88 -20.52 -6.09
CA PHE A 385 -4.82 -20.73 -7.06
C PHE A 385 -5.21 -20.07 -8.40
N PRO A 386 -4.22 -19.74 -9.26
CA PRO A 386 -4.49 -19.17 -10.57
C PRO A 386 -5.33 -20.14 -11.42
N SER A 387 -6.52 -19.70 -11.84
CA SER A 387 -7.36 -20.50 -12.74
C SER A 387 -6.78 -20.52 -14.15
N ALA A 388 -7.24 -21.43 -15.01
CA ALA A 388 -6.80 -21.48 -16.42
C ALA A 388 -7.11 -20.20 -17.21
N GLU A 389 -8.18 -19.52 -16.84
CA GLU A 389 -8.65 -18.28 -17.47
C GLU A 389 -7.94 -17.04 -16.91
N GLN A 390 -7.43 -17.13 -15.67
CA GLN A 390 -6.76 -16.05 -14.94
C GLN A 390 -5.23 -16.20 -14.94
N ARG A 391 -4.64 -16.83 -15.97
CA ARG A 391 -3.18 -17.06 -16.07
C ARG A 391 -2.40 -15.85 -16.58
N GLY A 392 -3.07 -14.89 -17.22
CA GLY A 392 -2.45 -13.67 -17.75
C GLY A 392 -2.12 -12.64 -16.66
N GLY A 393 -1.67 -11.47 -17.08
CA GLY A 393 -1.34 -10.35 -16.20
C GLY A 393 0.14 -9.96 -16.24
N TYR A 394 0.47 -8.93 -15.47
CA TYR A 394 1.83 -8.39 -15.35
C TYR A 394 2.83 -9.46 -14.86
N VAL A 395 2.41 -10.31 -13.91
CA VAL A 395 3.12 -11.55 -13.53
C VAL A 395 2.17 -12.74 -13.66
N PRO A 396 2.31 -13.56 -14.72
CA PRO A 396 1.47 -14.74 -14.94
C PRO A 396 1.49 -15.75 -13.79
N ASN A 397 0.37 -16.47 -13.61
CA ASN A 397 0.21 -17.53 -12.60
C ASN A 397 0.39 -17.06 -11.14
N VAL A 398 -0.06 -15.85 -10.81
CA VAL A 398 0.00 -15.32 -9.44
C VAL A 398 -1.39 -15.10 -8.86
N THR A 399 -1.59 -15.63 -7.66
CA THR A 399 -2.64 -15.20 -6.74
C THR A 399 -2.00 -14.79 -5.42
N TYR A 400 -2.32 -13.61 -4.92
CA TYR A 400 -1.66 -13.04 -3.74
C TYR A 400 -2.60 -12.16 -2.91
N THR A 401 -2.35 -12.02 -1.62
CA THR A 401 -3.07 -11.06 -0.78
C THR A 401 -2.14 -10.53 0.31
N CYS A 402 -2.40 -9.31 0.77
CA CYS A 402 -1.72 -8.65 1.87
C CYS A 402 -2.60 -8.52 3.12
N GLY A 403 -3.81 -9.10 3.12
CA GLY A 403 -4.69 -9.11 4.29
C GLY A 403 -6.04 -9.73 4.00
N VAL A 404 -6.70 -10.18 5.06
CA VAL A 404 -8.07 -10.70 5.03
C VAL A 404 -8.89 -10.01 6.10
N LEU A 405 -10.20 -9.95 5.90
CA LEU A 405 -11.12 -9.45 6.91
C LEU A 405 -11.93 -10.60 7.47
N VAL A 406 -11.80 -10.87 8.76
CA VAL A 406 -12.60 -11.87 9.48
C VAL A 406 -13.57 -11.13 10.39
N GLN A 407 -14.87 -11.42 10.24
CA GLN A 407 -15.92 -10.91 11.11
C GLN A 407 -16.75 -12.09 11.63
N GLY A 408 -16.66 -12.35 12.94
CA GLY A 408 -17.21 -13.57 13.54
C GLY A 408 -16.59 -14.81 12.90
N ARG A 409 -17.41 -15.67 12.29
CA ARG A 409 -16.95 -16.86 11.54
C ARG A 409 -16.82 -16.64 10.03
N ARG A 410 -17.08 -15.43 9.54
CA ARG A 410 -17.11 -15.13 8.10
C ARG A 410 -15.80 -14.49 7.67
N ILE A 411 -15.36 -14.80 6.45
CA ILE A 411 -14.10 -14.34 5.89
C ILE A 411 -14.38 -13.63 4.57
N LEU A 412 -13.86 -12.40 4.43
CA LEU A 412 -13.73 -11.69 3.16
C LEU A 412 -12.24 -11.66 2.77
N LEU A 413 -11.94 -12.23 1.60
CA LEU A 413 -10.60 -12.37 1.05
C LEU A 413 -10.50 -11.57 -0.26
N PRO A 414 -9.99 -10.34 -0.23
CA PRO A 414 -9.53 -9.68 -1.44
C PRO A 414 -8.19 -10.30 -1.86
N TYR A 415 -7.99 -10.53 -3.16
CA TYR A 415 -6.75 -11.11 -3.68
C TYR A 415 -6.38 -10.58 -5.06
N ALA A 416 -5.08 -10.39 -5.28
CA ALA A 416 -4.46 -10.08 -6.55
C ALA A 416 -4.58 -11.26 -7.52
N ILE A 417 -4.75 -10.94 -8.79
CA ILE A 417 -4.68 -11.87 -9.91
C ILE A 417 -3.66 -11.32 -10.91
N GLY A 418 -2.62 -12.10 -11.17
CA GLY A 418 -1.62 -11.80 -12.19
C GLY A 418 -0.80 -10.53 -11.95
N ASP A 419 -0.72 -10.04 -10.71
CA ASP A 419 -0.15 -8.73 -10.36
C ASP A 419 -0.74 -7.56 -11.19
N GLU A 420 -2.01 -7.66 -11.58
CA GLU A 420 -2.67 -6.68 -12.47
C GLU A 420 -3.99 -6.15 -11.89
N ILE A 421 -4.84 -7.05 -11.39
CA ILE A 421 -6.18 -6.73 -10.90
C ILE A 421 -6.40 -7.31 -9.50
N THR A 422 -7.44 -6.85 -8.82
CA THR A 422 -7.90 -7.42 -7.54
C THR A 422 -9.29 -8.01 -7.69
N GLY A 423 -9.47 -9.26 -7.27
CA GLY A 423 -10.76 -9.91 -7.10
C GLY A 423 -11.12 -10.12 -5.63
N PHE A 424 -12.33 -10.62 -5.38
CA PHE A 424 -12.82 -10.91 -4.03
C PHE A 424 -13.38 -12.32 -3.93
N SER A 425 -13.24 -12.92 -2.76
CA SER A 425 -13.91 -14.17 -2.39
C SER A 425 -14.37 -14.14 -0.94
N VAL A 426 -15.35 -14.98 -0.63
CA VAL A 426 -15.93 -15.10 0.70
C VAL A 426 -15.88 -16.55 1.15
N GLY A 427 -15.74 -16.76 2.47
CA GLY A 427 -15.66 -18.08 3.08
C GLY A 427 -16.09 -18.06 4.54
N ASN A 428 -15.92 -19.20 5.22
CA ASN A 428 -16.15 -19.33 6.65
C ASN A 428 -14.94 -20.01 7.33
N VAL A 429 -14.63 -19.58 8.55
CA VAL A 429 -13.56 -20.13 9.39
C VAL A 429 -13.77 -21.62 9.66
N ASP A 430 -15.00 -22.08 9.93
CA ASP A 430 -15.32 -23.49 10.19
C ASP A 430 -14.92 -24.39 9.01
N ASP A 431 -15.31 -23.97 7.82
CA ASP A 431 -15.02 -24.66 6.56
C ASP A 431 -13.51 -24.71 6.29
N LEU A 432 -12.82 -23.58 6.51
CA LEU A 432 -11.38 -23.47 6.38
C LEU A 432 -10.63 -24.39 7.36
N LEU A 433 -11.01 -24.38 8.64
CA LEU A 433 -10.42 -25.26 9.64
C LEU A 433 -10.67 -26.74 9.31
N SER A 434 -11.85 -27.08 8.78
CA SER A 434 -12.17 -28.45 8.34
C SER A 434 -11.33 -28.94 7.15
N ALA A 435 -10.70 -28.03 6.41
CA ALA A 435 -9.82 -28.32 5.28
C ALA A 435 -8.34 -28.40 5.68
N MET A 436 -7.99 -28.03 6.92
CA MET A 436 -6.64 -28.14 7.44
C MET A 436 -6.31 -29.56 7.92
N VAL A 437 -5.02 -29.91 7.87
CA VAL A 437 -4.47 -31.11 8.49
C VAL A 437 -3.51 -30.71 9.61
N PRO A 438 -3.28 -31.57 10.63
CA PRO A 438 -2.27 -31.32 11.65
C PRO A 438 -0.91 -31.00 11.03
N ALA A 439 -0.24 -29.98 11.59
CA ALA A 439 0.94 -29.34 11.00
C ALA A 439 2.15 -30.27 10.80
#